data_AF-A0A441UNT1-F1
#
_entry.id   AF-A0A441UNT1-F1
#
_cell.length_a   1.000
_cell.length_b   1.000
_cell.length_c   1.000
_cell.angle_alpha   90.00
_cell.angle_beta   90.00
_cell.angle_gamma   90.00
#
_symmetry.space_group_name_H-M   'P 1'
#
loop_
_entity.id
_entity.type
_entity.pdbx_description
1 polymer ?
#
loop_
_entity_poly.entity_id
_entity_poly.type
_entity_poly.pdbx_seq_one_letter_code
_entity_poly.pdbx_strand_id
1 'polypeptide(L)'
;MYFIALATDYDGTLAHDGIVAEKTLAAVERFKKSGRKLILVTGRELPDLKRVFPELGLFDKVVAENGALIYTPASEEERAISPAPAPKFVARLKKRGVKPLSVGRSIVATWEPHQATVLEVIKELGLELEIIFNKGAVMILPSGINKATGLAAALEDLRLSPHNVVGIGDAENDHAFLQACGCSVAVENALAAVKDTADLVTRGARGKGVEELIEKLVKRDREFVRKARDGILLGSVGGDEVYLTPTDTVLIAGSSGIGKSTLATALTERFVENRFQFCVFDPEGDYDGLEDAVRIGDGSSEPTKAQVLDLIEKPDTNVVVNGLALRVNERPDFFADLLPGLGSFRYRTARPHWLVIDEAHHLLPKRRDDTRAVLSLELPGTILITVHPEAISTDALRLVTAVIALGPKAKNVIKAFCQETDTKPPKDIPSPEGEHVLFWRPQARKKIAMVKVIEPRQSLRRHSRKYAEGQLDEAGSFYFRGPDNAMNLRAHNLMIFAQIAEGIDDRTWEHHLRAGDYSEWFRRQIRDKELARETAEAEKDEMLSAQESRKHVLDAVRRRYTAPATAPEE
;
A
#
# COMPACT_ATOMS: atom_id res chain seq x y z
N MET A 1 11.89 12.42 -0.40
CA MET A 1 12.80 11.42 0.19
C MET A 1 11.99 10.17 0.46
N TYR A 2 12.29 9.09 -0.26
CA TYR A 2 11.62 7.79 -0.18
C TYR A 2 12.37 6.85 0.77
N PHE A 3 13.70 6.76 0.67
CA PHE A 3 14.49 5.99 1.62
C PHE A 3 14.80 6.85 2.84
N ILE A 4 14.28 6.43 3.99
CA ILE A 4 14.40 7.18 5.24
C ILE A 4 15.31 6.49 6.25
N ALA A 5 15.78 5.26 5.97
CA ALA A 5 16.68 4.53 6.84
C ALA A 5 17.73 3.70 6.09
N LEU A 6 18.88 3.50 6.74
CA LEU A 6 19.93 2.57 6.34
C LEU A 6 20.12 1.53 7.44
N ALA A 7 19.90 0.26 7.12
CA ALA A 7 20.27 -0.88 7.93
C ALA A 7 21.61 -1.43 7.43
N THR A 8 22.66 -1.37 8.24
CA THR A 8 23.99 -1.82 7.85
C THR A 8 24.47 -2.94 8.76
N ASP A 9 25.08 -3.96 8.17
CA ASP A 9 25.90 -4.89 8.91
C ASP A 9 27.18 -4.20 9.44
N TYR A 10 27.77 -4.77 10.49
CA TYR A 10 29.01 -4.28 11.09
C TYR A 10 30.26 -4.91 10.47
N ASP A 11 30.47 -6.23 10.64
CA ASP A 11 31.75 -6.89 10.37
C ASP A 11 31.92 -7.28 8.91
N GLY A 12 32.88 -6.65 8.22
CA GLY A 12 33.07 -6.86 6.78
C GLY A 12 32.19 -5.96 5.92
N THR A 13 31.30 -5.18 6.54
CA THR A 13 30.48 -4.16 5.90
C THR A 13 30.87 -2.77 6.36
N LEU A 14 30.54 -2.36 7.59
CA LEU A 14 30.92 -1.05 8.10
C LEU A 14 32.37 -1.01 8.58
N ALA A 15 32.82 -2.09 9.22
CA ALA A 15 34.11 -2.22 9.87
C ALA A 15 35.02 -3.24 9.18
N HIS A 16 36.33 -3.05 9.32
CA HIS A 16 37.36 -4.05 9.03
C HIS A 16 38.12 -4.33 10.31
N ASP A 17 38.17 -5.59 10.73
CA ASP A 17 38.88 -6.05 11.94
C ASP A 17 38.44 -5.29 13.20
N GLY A 18 37.13 -4.98 13.27
CA GLY A 18 36.52 -4.24 14.37
C GLY A 18 36.73 -2.73 14.32
N ILE A 19 37.40 -2.18 13.30
CA ILE A 19 37.69 -0.75 13.16
C ILE A 19 36.87 -0.14 12.02
N VAL A 20 36.19 0.96 12.29
CA VAL A 20 35.51 1.78 11.28
C VAL A 20 36.41 2.96 10.91
N ALA A 21 36.66 3.15 9.62
CA ALA A 21 37.49 4.26 9.15
C ALA A 21 36.80 5.61 9.39
N GLU A 22 37.57 6.66 9.69
CA GLU A 22 37.05 8.02 9.93
C GLU A 22 36.20 8.56 8.77
N LYS A 23 36.58 8.24 7.52
CA LYS A 23 35.81 8.63 6.33
C LYS A 23 34.44 7.96 6.27
N THR A 24 34.36 6.68 6.64
CA THR A 24 33.11 5.94 6.75
C THR A 24 32.24 6.53 7.84
N LEU A 25 32.80 6.80 9.03
CA LEU A 25 32.10 7.47 10.14
C LEU A 25 31.53 8.83 9.70
N ALA A 26 32.34 9.65 9.04
CA ALA A 26 31.89 10.93 8.51
C ALA A 26 30.76 10.77 7.47
N ALA A 27 30.75 9.71 6.66
CA ALA A 27 29.66 9.42 5.74
C ALA A 27 28.38 9.03 6.47
N VAL A 28 28.47 8.15 7.47
CA VAL A 28 27.35 7.75 8.33
C VAL A 28 26.77 8.96 9.06
N GLU A 29 27.61 9.85 9.60
CA GLU A 29 27.14 11.10 10.20
C GLU A 29 26.43 12.02 9.22
N ARG A 30 26.96 12.18 7.99
CA ARG A 30 26.30 12.97 6.95
C ARG A 30 24.94 12.39 6.59
N PHE A 31 24.83 11.06 6.54
CA PHE A 31 23.55 10.38 6.31
C PHE A 31 22.56 10.70 7.43
N LYS A 32 22.95 10.58 8.70
CA LYS A 32 22.11 10.96 9.85
C LYS A 32 21.68 12.43 9.81
N LYS A 33 22.62 13.34 9.48
CA LYS A 33 22.35 14.79 9.33
C LYS A 33 21.38 15.11 8.20
N SER A 34 21.17 14.20 7.24
CA SER A 34 20.12 14.35 6.21
C SER A 34 18.69 14.12 6.73
N GLY A 35 18.52 13.77 8.01
CA GLY A 35 17.23 13.46 8.63
C GLY A 35 16.85 11.98 8.57
N ARG A 36 17.70 11.15 7.97
CA ARG A 36 17.50 9.70 7.85
C ARG A 36 17.99 8.94 9.08
N LYS A 37 17.45 7.75 9.27
CA LYS A 37 17.68 6.85 10.40
C LYS A 37 18.79 5.85 10.12
N LEU A 38 19.53 5.50 11.15
CA LEU A 38 20.60 4.51 11.09
C LEU A 38 20.27 3.33 11.98
N ILE A 39 20.35 2.12 11.42
CA ILE A 39 20.13 0.86 12.13
C ILE A 39 21.37 -0.01 11.94
N LEU A 40 22.03 -0.39 13.03
CA LEU A 40 23.15 -1.33 12.99
C LEU A 40 22.61 -2.74 13.19
N VAL A 41 23.00 -3.70 12.34
CA VAL A 41 22.50 -5.09 12.43
C VAL A 41 23.69 -6.04 12.49
N THR A 42 23.95 -6.68 13.63
CA THR A 42 25.19 -7.44 13.84
C THR A 42 24.98 -8.75 14.59
N GLY A 43 25.86 -9.72 14.33
CA GLY A 43 25.97 -10.95 15.09
C GLY A 43 26.71 -10.79 16.42
N ARG A 44 27.36 -9.64 16.66
CA ARG A 44 28.15 -9.40 17.88
C ARG A 44 27.27 -9.31 19.12
N GLU A 45 27.84 -9.75 20.24
CA GLU A 45 27.32 -9.48 21.57
C GLU A 45 27.47 -8.00 21.90
N LEU A 46 26.45 -7.42 22.53
CA LEU A 46 26.41 -5.98 22.79
C LEU A 46 27.61 -5.47 23.63
N PRO A 47 28.09 -6.16 24.70
CA PRO A 47 29.26 -5.71 25.44
C PRO A 47 30.54 -5.66 24.59
N ASP A 48 30.73 -6.63 23.69
CA ASP A 48 31.88 -6.62 22.78
C ASP A 48 31.76 -5.49 21.75
N LEU A 49 30.58 -5.31 21.18
CA LEU A 49 30.29 -4.22 20.25
C LEU A 49 30.55 -2.85 20.87
N LYS A 50 30.06 -2.59 22.09
CA LYS A 50 30.31 -1.33 22.83
C LYS A 50 31.80 -1.05 23.05
N ARG A 51 32.61 -2.10 23.20
CA ARG A 51 34.06 -1.98 23.40
C ARG A 51 34.79 -1.63 22.10
N VAL A 52 34.43 -2.26 20.99
CA VAL A 52 35.13 -2.08 19.70
C VAL A 52 34.61 -0.89 18.91
N PHE A 53 33.38 -0.45 19.16
CA PHE A 53 32.71 0.63 18.44
C PHE A 53 32.07 1.64 19.40
N PRO A 54 32.83 2.59 19.96
CA PRO A 54 32.29 3.58 20.90
C PRO A 54 31.28 4.54 20.25
N GLU A 55 31.25 4.66 18.92
CA GLU A 55 30.35 5.55 18.17
C GLU A 55 28.92 5.00 17.99
N LEU A 56 28.50 4.01 18.78
CA LEU A 56 27.13 3.46 18.74
C LEU A 56 26.03 4.53 18.88
N GLY A 57 26.31 5.66 19.53
CA GLY A 57 25.40 6.81 19.62
C GLY A 57 25.01 7.43 18.28
N LEU A 58 25.74 7.12 17.20
CA LEU A 58 25.34 7.48 15.83
C LEU A 58 24.11 6.71 15.36
N PHE A 59 23.79 5.56 15.92
CA PHE A 59 22.66 4.73 15.47
C PHE A 59 21.37 5.05 16.25
N ASP A 60 20.23 4.98 15.58
CA ASP A 60 18.91 5.11 16.20
C ASP A 60 18.50 3.80 16.88
N LYS A 61 18.88 2.65 16.29
CA LYS A 61 18.69 1.30 16.83
C LYS A 61 19.87 0.41 16.50
N VAL A 62 20.14 -0.54 17.38
CA VAL A 62 21.15 -1.59 17.19
C VAL A 62 20.47 -2.93 17.39
N VAL A 63 20.50 -3.76 16.37
CA VAL A 63 20.07 -5.17 16.38
C VAL A 63 21.33 -6.00 16.62
N ALA A 64 21.55 -6.42 17.85
CA ALA A 64 22.70 -7.21 18.28
C ALA A 64 22.34 -8.70 18.41
N GLU A 65 23.35 -9.53 18.67
CA GLU A 65 23.20 -10.97 18.89
C GLU A 65 22.42 -11.66 17.76
N ASN A 66 22.71 -11.26 16.53
CA ASN A 66 22.13 -11.79 15.31
C ASN A 66 20.59 -11.72 15.29
N GLY A 67 20.03 -10.65 15.88
CA GLY A 67 18.60 -10.40 15.91
C GLY A 67 17.92 -10.67 17.25
N ALA A 68 18.64 -11.19 18.24
CA ALA A 68 18.05 -11.57 19.52
C ALA A 68 17.91 -10.43 20.52
N LEU A 69 18.61 -9.31 20.29
CA LEU A 69 18.67 -8.18 21.22
C LEU A 69 18.55 -6.85 20.46
N ILE A 70 17.63 -5.99 20.89
CA ILE A 70 17.57 -4.60 20.46
C ILE A 70 18.20 -3.72 21.52
N TYR A 71 19.06 -2.82 21.10
CA TYR A 71 19.63 -1.77 21.93
C TYR A 71 19.29 -0.40 21.34
N THR A 72 18.89 0.54 22.21
CA THR A 72 18.57 1.92 21.85
C THR A 72 19.66 2.85 22.39
N PRO A 73 20.62 3.32 21.58
CA PRO A 73 21.76 4.09 22.08
C PRO A 73 21.37 5.37 22.83
N ALA A 74 20.27 6.03 22.43
CA ALA A 74 19.84 7.28 23.05
C ALA A 74 19.32 7.13 24.50
N SER A 75 18.71 5.99 24.83
CA SER A 75 18.17 5.70 26.16
C SER A 75 18.97 4.65 26.93
N GLU A 76 19.96 4.04 26.28
CA GLU A 76 20.70 2.86 26.73
C GLU A 76 19.83 1.63 27.05
N GLU A 77 18.59 1.60 26.58
CA GLU A 77 17.66 0.50 26.82
C GLU A 77 18.05 -0.76 26.03
N GLU A 78 18.03 -1.91 26.71
CA GLU A 78 18.21 -3.25 26.14
C GLU A 78 16.87 -4.02 26.17
N ARG A 79 16.40 -4.47 25.00
CA ARG A 79 15.19 -5.27 24.85
C ARG A 79 15.52 -6.61 24.19
N ALA A 80 15.47 -7.70 24.96
CA ALA A 80 15.61 -9.04 24.43
C ALA A 80 14.35 -9.44 23.64
N ILE A 81 14.54 -9.98 22.43
CA ILE A 81 13.47 -10.51 21.58
C ILE A 81 13.23 -11.99 21.88
N SER A 82 14.22 -12.68 22.46
CA SER A 82 14.17 -14.11 22.71
C SER A 82 14.69 -14.47 24.10
N PRO A 83 14.31 -15.63 24.67
CA PRO A 83 14.77 -16.04 26.00
C PRO A 83 16.29 -16.24 26.05
N ALA A 84 16.83 -16.23 27.27
CA ALA A 84 18.25 -16.51 27.48
C ALA A 84 18.60 -17.98 27.19
N PRO A 85 19.86 -18.29 26.83
CA PRO A 85 20.26 -19.68 26.57
C PRO A 85 20.07 -20.56 27.80
N ALA A 86 19.51 -21.75 27.60
CA ALA A 86 19.27 -22.68 28.69
C ALA A 86 20.59 -23.02 29.43
N PRO A 87 20.69 -22.85 30.76
CA PRO A 87 21.94 -23.12 31.49
C PRO A 87 22.47 -24.55 31.31
N LYS A 88 21.55 -25.52 31.22
CA LYS A 88 21.86 -26.93 30.94
C LYS A 88 22.53 -27.14 29.58
N PHE A 89 22.15 -26.36 28.58
CA PHE A 89 22.72 -26.41 27.23
C PHE A 89 24.18 -25.95 27.25
N VAL A 90 24.43 -24.77 27.80
CA VAL A 90 25.77 -24.18 27.93
C VAL A 90 26.69 -25.10 28.74
N ALA A 91 26.22 -25.63 29.87
CA ALA A 91 27.00 -26.55 30.70
C ALA A 91 27.37 -27.84 29.95
N ARG A 92 26.45 -28.38 29.14
CA ARG A 92 26.68 -29.59 28.35
C ARG A 92 27.71 -29.35 27.24
N LEU A 93 27.65 -28.23 26.54
CA LEU A 93 28.66 -27.85 25.54
C LEU A 93 30.05 -27.70 26.16
N LYS A 94 30.15 -27.02 27.31
CA LYS A 94 31.42 -26.90 28.07
C LYS A 94 31.97 -28.27 28.46
N LYS A 95 31.11 -29.18 28.93
CA LYS A 95 31.50 -30.56 29.29
C LYS A 95 31.95 -31.37 28.07
N ARG A 96 31.39 -31.12 26.89
CA ARG A 96 31.79 -31.72 25.61
C ARG A 96 33.07 -31.10 25.02
N GLY A 97 33.70 -30.13 25.69
CA GLY A 97 34.96 -29.54 25.26
C GLY A 97 34.83 -28.46 24.18
N VAL A 98 33.63 -27.96 23.92
CA VAL A 98 33.40 -26.90 22.92
C VAL A 98 34.10 -25.62 23.36
N LYS A 99 35.14 -25.22 22.62
CA LYS A 99 35.94 -24.01 22.85
C LYS A 99 36.46 -23.46 21.50
N PRO A 100 36.48 -22.12 21.31
CA PRO A 100 35.94 -21.12 22.22
C PRO A 100 34.41 -21.15 22.25
N LEU A 101 33.82 -20.75 23.38
CA LEU A 101 32.37 -20.70 23.59
C LEU A 101 32.02 -19.37 24.24
N SER A 102 31.21 -18.58 23.54
CA SER A 102 30.68 -17.30 23.99
C SER A 102 29.19 -17.41 24.27
N VAL A 103 28.70 -16.67 25.26
CA VAL A 103 27.31 -16.71 25.72
C VAL A 103 26.86 -15.28 25.97
N GLY A 104 26.01 -14.78 25.07
CA GLY A 104 25.38 -13.48 25.19
C GLY A 104 24.11 -13.52 26.03
N ARG A 105 23.25 -12.51 25.85
CA ARG A 105 21.92 -12.44 26.48
C ARG A 105 21.00 -13.54 26.00
N SER A 106 21.05 -13.85 24.71
CA SER A 106 20.16 -14.79 24.02
C SER A 106 20.86 -15.65 22.98
N ILE A 107 22.11 -15.31 22.61
CA ILE A 107 22.95 -16.09 21.69
C ILE A 107 23.97 -16.96 22.42
N VAL A 108 24.27 -18.13 21.85
CA VAL A 108 25.50 -18.88 22.15
C VAL A 108 26.32 -18.95 20.87
N ALA A 109 27.62 -18.64 20.92
CA ALA A 109 28.47 -18.66 19.75
C ALA A 109 29.72 -19.51 19.98
N THR A 110 30.10 -20.26 18.96
CA THR A 110 31.35 -21.02 18.89
C THR A 110 31.91 -20.95 17.46
N TRP A 111 32.85 -21.81 17.13
CA TRP A 111 33.51 -21.85 15.82
C TRP A 111 33.52 -23.27 15.29
N GLU A 112 33.69 -23.41 13.98
CA GLU A 112 33.96 -24.70 13.37
C GLU A 112 35.21 -25.36 13.99
N PRO A 113 35.23 -26.70 14.14
CA PRO A 113 34.25 -27.67 13.65
C PRO A 113 33.17 -28.10 14.69
N HIS A 114 32.85 -27.26 15.69
CA HIS A 114 31.97 -27.67 16.80
C HIS A 114 30.48 -27.84 16.45
N GLN A 115 30.05 -27.55 15.22
CA GLN A 115 28.66 -27.61 14.79
C GLN A 115 27.99 -28.99 15.01
N ALA A 116 28.73 -30.09 14.82
CA ALA A 116 28.20 -31.44 15.03
C ALA A 116 27.90 -31.69 16.52
N THR A 117 28.84 -31.35 17.39
CA THR A 117 28.68 -31.43 18.85
C THR A 117 27.52 -30.57 19.34
N VAL A 118 27.37 -29.37 18.78
CA VAL A 118 26.26 -28.47 19.10
C VAL A 118 24.92 -29.13 18.75
N LEU A 119 24.78 -29.64 17.52
CA LEU A 119 23.56 -30.29 17.06
C LEU A 119 23.21 -31.54 17.89
N GLU A 120 24.19 -32.35 18.23
CA GLU A 120 24.02 -33.50 19.13
C GLU A 120 23.45 -33.07 20.48
N VAL A 121 24.00 -32.01 21.08
CA VAL A 121 23.55 -31.50 22.38
C VAL A 121 22.15 -30.89 22.31
N ILE A 122 21.82 -30.19 21.22
CA ILE A 122 20.45 -29.70 20.96
C ILE A 122 19.47 -30.88 20.96
N LYS A 123 19.80 -31.95 20.22
CA LYS A 123 18.98 -33.17 20.10
C LYS A 123 18.87 -33.93 21.43
N GLU A 124 19.98 -34.12 22.15
CA GLU A 124 20.01 -34.78 23.46
C GLU A 124 19.08 -34.10 24.48
N LEU A 125 18.99 -32.77 24.42
CA LEU A 125 18.24 -31.97 25.39
C LEU A 125 16.83 -31.62 24.92
N GLY A 126 16.44 -32.00 23.70
CA GLY A 126 15.15 -31.69 23.10
C GLY A 126 14.88 -30.18 23.00
N LEU A 127 15.87 -29.40 22.57
CA LEU A 127 15.77 -27.95 22.47
C LEU A 127 15.40 -27.50 21.05
N GLU A 128 14.60 -26.46 20.94
CA GLU A 128 14.22 -25.84 19.66
C GLU A 128 15.19 -24.70 19.29
N LEU A 129 16.45 -25.06 19.06
CA LEU A 129 17.53 -24.13 18.70
C LEU A 129 17.99 -24.35 17.26
N GLU A 130 18.35 -23.26 16.59
CA GLU A 130 18.85 -23.23 15.23
C GLU A 130 20.35 -22.90 15.22
N ILE A 131 21.09 -23.50 14.28
CA ILE A 131 22.51 -23.20 14.03
C ILE A 131 22.61 -22.30 12.80
N ILE A 132 23.18 -21.13 12.98
CA ILE A 132 23.40 -20.12 11.93
C ILE A 132 24.91 -19.98 11.71
N PHE A 133 25.34 -20.02 10.45
CA PHE A 133 26.74 -19.88 10.06
C PHE A 133 27.05 -18.44 9.64
N ASN A 134 28.26 -17.98 9.98
CA ASN A 134 28.81 -16.72 9.50
C ASN A 134 30.34 -16.84 9.39
N LYS A 135 30.87 -17.05 8.19
CA LYS A 135 32.33 -17.12 7.93
C LYS A 135 33.11 -18.00 8.93
N GLY A 136 32.59 -19.20 9.22
CA GLY A 136 33.18 -20.18 10.14
C GLY A 136 32.80 -20.01 11.62
N ALA A 137 32.10 -18.93 11.99
CA ALA A 137 31.43 -18.83 13.28
C ALA A 137 30.14 -19.65 13.26
N VAL A 138 29.87 -20.34 14.37
CA VAL A 138 28.68 -21.17 14.60
C VAL A 138 27.85 -20.48 15.68
N MET A 139 26.77 -19.83 15.27
CA MET A 139 25.85 -19.10 16.14
C MET A 139 24.63 -19.96 16.46
N ILE A 140 24.21 -19.99 17.72
CA ILE A 140 23.08 -20.78 18.18
C ILE A 140 22.06 -19.86 18.81
N LEU A 141 20.84 -19.90 18.28
CA LEU A 141 19.73 -19.05 18.66
C LEU A 141 18.42 -19.86 18.75
N PRO A 142 17.39 -19.36 19.44
CA PRO A 142 16.04 -19.91 19.31
C PRO A 142 15.55 -19.88 17.86
N SER A 143 14.76 -20.89 17.48
CA SER A 143 14.21 -21.01 16.13
C SER A 143 13.42 -19.75 15.73
N GLY A 144 13.65 -19.25 14.52
CA GLY A 144 13.00 -18.04 13.99
C GLY A 144 13.64 -16.71 14.42
N ILE A 145 14.71 -16.73 15.22
CA ILE A 145 15.47 -15.54 15.58
C ILE A 145 16.65 -15.37 14.61
N ASN A 146 16.66 -14.26 13.89
CA ASN A 146 17.73 -13.90 12.96
C ASN A 146 17.79 -12.38 12.74
N LYS A 147 18.77 -11.90 11.98
CA LYS A 147 18.94 -10.47 11.67
C LYS A 147 17.67 -9.84 11.07
N ALA A 148 16.88 -10.57 10.29
CA ALA A 148 15.65 -10.06 9.69
C ALA A 148 14.54 -9.87 10.72
N THR A 149 14.33 -10.81 11.63
CA THR A 149 13.32 -10.68 12.69
C THR A 149 13.71 -9.60 13.70
N GLY A 150 15.00 -9.48 14.02
CA GLY A 150 15.53 -8.37 14.80
C GLY A 150 15.37 -7.01 14.11
N LEU A 151 15.63 -6.92 12.81
CA LEU A 151 15.38 -5.71 12.02
C LEU A 151 13.89 -5.36 12.00
N ALA A 152 13.00 -6.33 11.81
CA ALA A 152 11.55 -6.10 11.83
C ALA A 152 11.10 -5.47 13.16
N ALA A 153 11.55 -6.03 14.29
CA ALA A 153 11.26 -5.48 15.61
C ALA A 153 11.86 -4.08 15.83
N ALA A 154 13.04 -3.78 15.28
CA ALA A 154 13.62 -2.44 15.32
C ALA A 154 12.86 -1.42 14.45
N LEU A 155 12.34 -1.85 13.29
CA LEU A 155 11.52 -1.01 12.41
C LEU A 155 10.16 -0.73 13.03
N GLU A 156 9.58 -1.69 13.76
CA GLU A 156 8.37 -1.49 14.55
C GLU A 156 8.56 -0.40 15.62
N ASP A 157 9.63 -0.49 16.43
CA ASP A 157 9.98 0.54 17.42
C ASP A 157 10.13 1.93 16.79
N LEU A 158 10.72 2.00 15.59
CA LEU A 158 10.93 3.24 14.84
C LEU A 158 9.70 3.67 14.02
N ARG A 159 8.64 2.86 13.98
CA ARG A 159 7.45 3.04 13.16
C ARG A 159 7.76 3.23 11.67
N LEU A 160 8.74 2.49 11.17
CA LEU A 160 9.18 2.55 9.77
C LEU A 160 8.66 1.36 8.97
N SER A 161 8.56 1.54 7.65
CA SER A 161 8.27 0.47 6.70
C SER A 161 9.57 -0.12 6.15
N PRO A 162 9.69 -1.46 6.00
CA PRO A 162 10.83 -2.07 5.32
C PRO A 162 11.04 -1.55 3.89
N HIS A 163 9.96 -1.16 3.18
CA HIS A 163 10.04 -0.57 1.83
C HIS A 163 10.89 0.70 1.77
N ASN A 164 10.99 1.43 2.89
CA ASN A 164 11.73 2.69 2.97
C ASN A 164 13.11 2.55 3.61
N VAL A 165 13.60 1.30 3.72
CA VAL A 165 14.91 0.94 4.29
C VAL A 165 15.81 0.40 3.18
N VAL A 166 17.06 0.86 3.17
CA VAL A 166 18.12 0.20 2.40
C VAL A 166 18.96 -0.67 3.33
N GLY A 167 19.13 -1.93 2.98
CA GLY A 167 20.00 -2.88 3.68
C GLY A 167 21.36 -2.97 3.00
N ILE A 168 22.46 -3.00 3.76
CA ILE A 168 23.80 -3.30 3.25
C ILE A 168 24.52 -4.35 4.11
N GLY A 169 25.12 -5.35 3.47
CA GLY A 169 25.75 -6.50 4.13
C GLY A 169 26.77 -7.24 3.27
N ASP A 170 27.35 -8.31 3.81
CA ASP A 170 28.45 -9.04 3.18
C ASP A 170 28.48 -10.57 3.38
N ALA A 171 27.78 -11.12 4.37
CA ALA A 171 27.88 -12.53 4.78
C ALA A 171 26.56 -13.32 4.68
N GLU A 172 26.60 -14.64 4.91
CA GLU A 172 25.44 -15.53 4.74
C GLU A 172 24.26 -15.13 5.64
N ASN A 173 24.54 -14.78 6.90
CA ASN A 173 23.53 -14.36 7.87
C ASN A 173 22.87 -13.01 7.55
N ASP A 174 23.35 -12.29 6.53
CA ASP A 174 22.77 -11.02 6.08
C ASP A 174 21.62 -11.20 5.09
N HIS A 175 21.57 -12.32 4.35
CA HIS A 175 20.60 -12.53 3.27
C HIS A 175 19.17 -12.22 3.69
N ALA A 176 18.73 -12.76 4.82
CA ALA A 176 17.35 -12.63 5.26
C ALA A 176 16.96 -11.16 5.51
N PHE A 177 17.83 -10.37 6.17
CA PHE A 177 17.49 -8.97 6.45
C PHE A 177 17.65 -8.09 5.20
N LEU A 178 18.63 -8.39 4.35
CA LEU A 178 18.79 -7.69 3.06
C LEU A 178 17.54 -7.86 2.19
N GLN A 179 17.01 -9.08 2.10
CA GLN A 179 15.79 -9.36 1.33
C GLN A 179 14.54 -8.70 1.92
N ALA A 180 14.51 -8.46 3.23
CA ALA A 180 13.42 -7.77 3.91
C ALA A 180 13.41 -6.25 3.64
N CYS A 181 14.54 -5.66 3.28
CA CYS A 181 14.65 -4.23 2.95
C CYS A 181 14.07 -3.92 1.55
N GLY A 182 13.57 -2.69 1.39
CA GLY A 182 13.08 -2.17 0.11
C GLY A 182 14.15 -2.07 -0.98
N CYS A 183 15.42 -1.97 -0.58
CA CYS A 183 16.57 -2.17 -1.46
C CYS A 183 17.69 -2.91 -0.72
N SER A 184 18.21 -3.95 -1.33
CA SER A 184 19.31 -4.77 -0.81
C SER A 184 20.64 -4.42 -1.51
N VAL A 185 21.71 -4.27 -0.74
CA VAL A 185 23.03 -3.89 -1.27
C VAL A 185 24.10 -4.80 -0.70
N ALA A 186 24.97 -5.32 -1.56
CA ALA A 186 26.16 -6.06 -1.16
C ALA A 186 27.43 -5.19 -1.33
N VAL A 187 28.36 -5.28 -0.39
CA VAL A 187 29.71 -4.70 -0.57
C VAL A 187 30.57 -5.52 -1.53
N GLU A 188 31.63 -4.93 -2.09
CA GLU A 188 32.50 -5.65 -3.04
C GLU A 188 33.12 -6.91 -2.44
N ASN A 189 33.45 -6.94 -1.15
CA ASN A 189 34.02 -8.13 -0.49
C ASN A 189 32.95 -9.13 0.00
N ALA A 190 31.68 -8.92 -0.34
CA ALA A 190 30.61 -9.84 0.03
C ALA A 190 30.76 -11.21 -0.64
N LEU A 191 30.21 -12.23 0.00
CA LEU A 191 30.13 -13.58 -0.56
C LEU A 191 29.32 -13.59 -1.86
N ALA A 192 29.64 -14.51 -2.76
CA ALA A 192 28.97 -14.62 -4.06
C ALA A 192 27.45 -14.78 -3.91
N ALA A 193 26.99 -15.66 -3.01
CA ALA A 193 25.57 -15.86 -2.74
C ALA A 193 24.84 -14.56 -2.33
N VAL A 194 25.50 -13.70 -1.54
CA VAL A 194 24.92 -12.40 -1.13
C VAL A 194 24.83 -11.46 -2.32
N LYS A 195 25.90 -11.38 -3.14
CA LYS A 195 25.93 -10.54 -4.34
C LYS A 195 24.89 -10.95 -5.38
N ASP A 196 24.67 -12.26 -5.54
CA ASP A 196 23.75 -12.82 -6.54
C ASP A 196 22.28 -12.48 -6.24
N THR A 197 21.95 -12.25 -4.96
CA THR A 197 20.58 -11.93 -4.51
C THR A 197 20.36 -10.45 -4.21
N ALA A 198 21.44 -9.66 -4.10
CA ALA A 198 21.35 -8.22 -3.84
C ALA A 198 20.88 -7.44 -5.08
N ASP A 199 20.08 -6.39 -4.86
CA ASP A 199 19.63 -5.50 -5.94
C ASP A 199 20.81 -4.75 -6.57
N LEU A 200 21.84 -4.46 -5.76
CA LEU A 200 23.05 -3.74 -6.15
C LEU A 200 24.29 -4.30 -5.46
N VAL A 201 25.40 -4.27 -6.18
CA VAL A 201 26.74 -4.51 -5.62
C VAL A 201 27.54 -3.23 -5.74
N THR A 202 28.10 -2.75 -4.62
CA THR A 202 28.98 -1.57 -4.62
C THR A 202 30.34 -1.92 -5.20
N ARG A 203 31.06 -0.90 -5.71
CA ARG A 203 32.44 -1.08 -6.19
C ARG A 203 33.43 -1.10 -5.03
N GLY A 204 33.10 -0.40 -3.94
CA GLY A 204 33.90 -0.37 -2.73
C GLY A 204 33.71 -1.61 -1.86
N ALA A 205 34.80 -2.14 -1.32
CA ALA A 205 34.76 -3.11 -0.24
C ALA A 205 34.53 -2.42 1.11
N ARG A 206 33.81 -3.10 2.01
CA ARG A 206 33.60 -2.70 3.40
C ARG A 206 33.11 -1.25 3.49
N GLY A 207 33.68 -0.45 4.40
CA GLY A 207 33.27 0.93 4.62
C GLY A 207 33.28 1.81 3.37
N LYS A 208 34.14 1.54 2.37
CA LYS A 208 34.11 2.28 1.10
C LYS A 208 32.84 2.01 0.29
N GLY A 209 32.29 0.79 0.37
CA GLY A 209 30.99 0.47 -0.23
C GLY A 209 29.84 1.19 0.48
N VAL A 210 29.91 1.29 1.81
CA VAL A 210 28.95 2.08 2.61
C VAL A 210 29.02 3.57 2.25
N GLU A 211 30.22 4.14 2.12
CA GLU A 211 30.43 5.52 1.66
C GLU A 211 29.79 5.77 0.28
N GLU A 212 30.05 4.88 -0.69
CA GLU A 212 29.48 4.93 -2.05
C GLU A 212 27.95 4.89 -2.01
N LEU A 213 27.38 3.99 -1.20
CA LEU A 213 25.93 3.84 -1.07
C LEU A 213 25.30 5.11 -0.47
N ILE A 214 25.87 5.65 0.61
CA ILE A 214 25.37 6.86 1.24
C ILE A 214 25.38 8.04 0.26
N GLU A 215 26.45 8.19 -0.53
CA GLU A 215 26.52 9.22 -1.55
C GLU A 215 25.40 9.07 -2.59
N LYS A 216 25.13 7.84 -3.06
CA LYS A 216 24.03 7.54 -3.98
C LYS A 216 22.67 7.86 -3.35
N LEU A 217 22.43 7.46 -2.11
CA LEU A 217 21.18 7.71 -1.39
C LEU A 217 20.91 9.20 -1.19
N VAL A 218 21.93 9.97 -0.81
CA VAL A 218 21.78 11.42 -0.59
C VAL A 218 21.51 12.15 -1.92
N LYS A 219 22.17 11.74 -3.01
CA LYS A 219 22.06 12.43 -4.32
C LYS A 219 20.86 12.01 -5.15
N ARG A 220 20.55 10.72 -5.17
CA ARG A 220 19.61 10.10 -6.11
C ARG A 220 18.44 9.39 -5.44
N ASP A 221 18.53 9.18 -4.12
CA ASP A 221 17.48 8.57 -3.31
C ASP A 221 16.93 7.28 -3.95
N ARG A 222 15.70 7.27 -4.46
CA ARG A 222 15.12 6.06 -5.08
C ARG A 222 15.60 5.79 -6.52
N GLU A 223 16.12 6.77 -7.25
CA GLU A 223 16.34 6.66 -8.71
C GLU A 223 17.29 5.53 -9.15
N PHE A 224 18.05 4.93 -8.23
CA PHE A 224 18.93 3.82 -8.54
C PHE A 224 18.27 2.43 -8.40
N VAL A 225 17.04 2.36 -7.89
CA VAL A 225 16.30 1.11 -7.67
C VAL A 225 15.57 0.68 -8.94
N ARG A 226 15.55 -0.63 -9.19
CA ARG A 226 14.83 -1.22 -10.33
C ARG A 226 13.32 -1.18 -10.07
N LYS A 227 12.54 -0.68 -11.03
CA LYS A 227 11.08 -0.54 -10.90
C LYS A 227 10.33 -1.84 -10.63
N ALA A 228 10.83 -2.97 -11.11
CA ALA A 228 10.19 -4.26 -10.85
C ALA A 228 10.28 -4.70 -9.37
N ARG A 229 11.18 -4.09 -8.59
CA ARG A 229 11.40 -4.44 -7.18
C ARG A 229 10.36 -3.84 -6.26
N ASP A 230 10.01 -2.57 -6.49
CA ASP A 230 9.20 -1.75 -5.59
C ASP A 230 8.10 -0.97 -6.33
N GLY A 231 7.87 -1.28 -7.60
CA GLY A 231 6.83 -0.70 -8.43
C GLY A 231 5.55 -1.52 -8.39
N ILE A 232 4.45 -0.83 -8.66
CA ILE A 232 3.11 -1.41 -8.74
C ILE A 232 2.80 -1.64 -10.21
N LEU A 233 2.61 -2.90 -10.58
CA LEU A 233 2.32 -3.30 -11.94
C LEU A 233 0.97 -2.73 -12.36
N LEU A 234 0.99 -1.85 -13.37
CA LEU A 234 -0.22 -1.27 -13.97
C LEU A 234 -0.80 -2.22 -15.04
N GLY A 235 0.08 -2.87 -15.80
CA GLY A 235 -0.29 -3.63 -16.98
C GLY A 235 0.88 -3.88 -17.91
N SER A 236 0.59 -4.15 -19.18
CA SER A 236 1.61 -4.41 -20.19
C SER A 236 1.36 -3.71 -21.53
N VAL A 237 2.43 -3.55 -22.31
CA VAL A 237 2.42 -3.01 -23.69
C VAL A 237 3.22 -3.96 -24.56
N GLY A 238 2.55 -4.70 -25.46
CA GLY A 238 3.24 -5.64 -26.34
C GLY A 238 4.04 -6.73 -25.61
N GLY A 239 3.63 -7.06 -24.37
CA GLY A 239 4.34 -8.01 -23.49
C GLY A 239 5.28 -7.35 -22.47
N ASP A 240 5.67 -6.08 -22.67
CA ASP A 240 6.52 -5.35 -21.72
C ASP A 240 5.71 -4.82 -20.54
N GLU A 241 6.16 -5.10 -19.32
CA GLU A 241 5.50 -4.66 -18.09
C GLU A 241 5.65 -3.15 -17.84
N VAL A 242 4.56 -2.52 -17.41
CA VAL A 242 4.49 -1.10 -17.09
C VAL A 242 4.20 -0.92 -15.61
N TYR A 243 5.09 -0.21 -14.92
CA TYR A 243 5.00 0.03 -13.48
C TYR A 243 4.71 1.49 -13.14
N LEU A 244 3.85 1.66 -12.14
CA LEU A 244 3.81 2.84 -11.29
C LEU A 244 4.85 2.68 -10.18
N THR A 245 5.38 3.80 -9.70
CA THR A 245 6.39 3.83 -8.67
C THR A 245 5.81 4.62 -7.50
N PRO A 246 5.98 4.23 -6.21
CA PRO A 246 5.71 5.07 -5.03
C PRO A 246 6.27 6.50 -5.03
N THR A 247 7.04 6.90 -6.04
CA THR A 247 7.50 8.27 -6.27
C THR A 247 6.67 9.02 -7.30
N ASP A 248 5.65 8.38 -7.86
CA ASP A 248 4.77 8.98 -8.83
C ASP A 248 3.63 9.72 -8.12
N THR A 249 3.35 10.91 -8.62
CA THR A 249 2.03 11.53 -8.54
C THR A 249 1.29 11.21 -9.83
N VAL A 250 0.20 10.45 -9.74
CA VAL A 250 -0.54 9.88 -10.86
C VAL A 250 -1.89 10.57 -11.00
N LEU A 251 -2.26 10.98 -12.21
CA LEU A 251 -3.62 11.42 -12.53
C LEU A 251 -4.35 10.29 -13.28
N ILE A 252 -5.44 9.79 -12.73
CA ILE A 252 -6.38 8.86 -13.38
C ILE A 252 -7.63 9.63 -13.79
N ALA A 253 -7.88 9.78 -15.08
CA ALA A 253 -9.00 10.57 -15.56
C ALA A 253 -9.72 9.99 -16.78
N GLY A 254 -11.01 10.28 -16.87
CA GLY A 254 -11.90 9.70 -17.88
C GLY A 254 -13.36 9.91 -17.50
N SER A 255 -14.27 9.72 -18.46
CA SER A 255 -15.71 9.94 -18.25
C SER A 255 -16.29 9.11 -17.08
N SER A 256 -17.42 9.54 -16.54
CA SER A 256 -18.10 8.79 -15.47
C SER A 256 -18.47 7.37 -15.96
N GLY A 257 -18.34 6.37 -15.08
CA GLY A 257 -18.69 4.97 -15.38
C GLY A 257 -17.72 4.21 -16.30
N ILE A 258 -16.57 4.79 -16.66
CA ILE A 258 -15.61 4.17 -17.60
C ILE A 258 -14.58 3.22 -16.97
N GLY A 259 -14.71 2.92 -15.67
CA GLY A 259 -13.81 2.00 -14.95
C GLY A 259 -12.65 2.66 -14.17
N LYS A 260 -12.71 3.97 -13.89
CA LYS A 260 -11.66 4.65 -13.08
C LYS A 260 -11.47 4.03 -11.69
N SER A 261 -12.56 3.85 -10.94
CA SER A 261 -12.48 3.27 -9.61
C SER A 261 -12.18 1.77 -9.67
N THR A 262 -12.61 1.08 -10.73
CA THR A 262 -12.19 -0.31 -11.02
C THR A 262 -10.66 -0.42 -11.14
N LEU A 263 -10.03 0.50 -11.89
CA LEU A 263 -8.57 0.56 -11.97
C LEU A 263 -7.94 0.93 -10.63
N ALA A 264 -8.52 1.87 -9.89
CA ALA A 264 -8.02 2.24 -8.57
C ALA A 264 -8.08 1.08 -7.58
N THR A 265 -9.15 0.28 -7.59
CA THR A 265 -9.28 -0.96 -6.80
C THR A 265 -8.22 -1.98 -7.17
N ALA A 266 -8.00 -2.18 -8.47
CA ALA A 266 -6.93 -3.08 -8.93
C ALA A 266 -5.57 -2.62 -8.39
N LEU A 267 -5.31 -1.31 -8.36
CA LEU A 267 -4.09 -0.75 -7.78
C LEU A 267 -4.03 -0.95 -6.25
N THR A 268 -5.12 -0.75 -5.51
CA THR A 268 -5.14 -0.98 -4.06
C THR A 268 -4.92 -2.44 -3.70
N GLU A 269 -5.47 -3.39 -4.46
CA GLU A 269 -5.18 -4.82 -4.28
C GLU A 269 -3.68 -5.09 -4.44
N ARG A 270 -3.04 -4.51 -5.47
CA ARG A 270 -1.58 -4.64 -5.63
C ARG A 270 -0.80 -3.97 -4.52
N PHE A 271 -1.30 -2.87 -3.95
CA PHE A 271 -0.68 -2.26 -2.78
C PHE A 271 -0.68 -3.24 -1.61
N VAL A 272 -1.81 -3.90 -1.32
CA VAL A 272 -1.91 -4.93 -0.27
C VAL A 272 -0.97 -6.10 -0.54
N GLU A 273 -1.01 -6.67 -1.75
CA GLU A 273 -0.15 -7.81 -2.13
C GLU A 273 1.34 -7.49 -1.97
N ASN A 274 1.73 -6.25 -2.25
CA ASN A 274 3.10 -5.76 -2.12
C ASN A 274 3.38 -5.13 -0.75
N ARG A 275 2.46 -5.25 0.24
CA ARG A 275 2.58 -4.73 1.61
C ARG A 275 2.79 -3.21 1.72
N PHE A 276 2.27 -2.47 0.75
CA PHE A 276 2.19 -1.01 0.82
C PHE A 276 0.93 -0.56 1.54
N GLN A 277 1.11 0.17 2.64
CA GLN A 277 0.04 0.93 3.27
C GLN A 277 -0.50 2.03 2.33
N PHE A 278 -1.83 2.15 2.22
CA PHE A 278 -2.50 3.23 1.50
C PHE A 278 -3.62 3.90 2.31
N CYS A 279 -4.01 5.10 1.89
CA CYS A 279 -5.17 5.82 2.41
C CYS A 279 -6.01 6.37 1.24
N VAL A 280 -7.28 6.00 1.17
CA VAL A 280 -8.24 6.48 0.16
C VAL A 280 -9.07 7.61 0.77
N PHE A 281 -9.19 8.72 0.06
CA PHE A 281 -10.17 9.77 0.31
C PHE A 281 -11.29 9.62 -0.71
N ASP A 282 -12.50 9.35 -0.21
CA ASP A 282 -13.64 8.97 -1.02
C ASP A 282 -14.85 9.86 -0.69
N PRO A 283 -15.03 10.96 -1.44
CA PRO A 283 -16.14 11.88 -1.23
C PRO A 283 -17.53 11.30 -1.55
N GLU A 284 -17.60 10.22 -2.33
CA GLU A 284 -18.88 9.64 -2.82
C GLU A 284 -19.23 8.31 -2.16
N GLY A 285 -18.32 7.69 -1.40
CA GLY A 285 -18.55 6.41 -0.72
C GLY A 285 -18.41 5.19 -1.65
N ASP A 286 -17.72 5.34 -2.78
CA ASP A 286 -17.48 4.29 -3.78
C ASP A 286 -16.60 3.13 -3.26
N TYR A 287 -15.84 3.32 -2.17
CA TYR A 287 -14.89 2.37 -1.58
C TYR A 287 -15.38 1.73 -0.27
N ASP A 288 -16.66 1.87 0.09
CA ASP A 288 -17.24 1.34 1.35
C ASP A 288 -17.15 -0.18 1.52
N GLY A 289 -16.88 -0.92 0.45
CA GLY A 289 -16.67 -2.37 0.45
C GLY A 289 -15.26 -2.81 0.07
N LEU A 290 -14.27 -1.90 0.10
CA LEU A 290 -12.89 -2.24 -0.18
C LEU A 290 -12.36 -3.17 0.92
N GLU A 291 -11.88 -4.36 0.54
CA GLU A 291 -11.31 -5.30 1.50
C GLU A 291 -9.92 -4.81 1.97
N ASP A 292 -9.42 -5.37 3.08
CA ASP A 292 -8.11 -5.04 3.66
C ASP A 292 -7.90 -3.56 4.02
N ALA A 293 -8.99 -2.80 4.20
CA ALA A 293 -8.98 -1.41 4.65
C ALA A 293 -10.05 -1.12 5.70
N VAL A 294 -9.71 -0.26 6.65
CA VAL A 294 -10.63 0.21 7.69
C VAL A 294 -11.31 1.48 7.23
N ARG A 295 -12.65 1.46 7.20
CA ARG A 295 -13.47 2.62 6.86
C ARG A 295 -13.62 3.58 8.04
N ILE A 296 -13.53 4.88 7.76
CA ILE A 296 -13.88 5.98 8.66
C ILE A 296 -14.98 6.82 8.00
N GLY A 297 -16.05 7.11 8.74
CA GLY A 297 -17.21 7.85 8.25
C GLY A 297 -18.14 7.00 7.35
N ASP A 298 -19.37 7.45 7.17
CA ASP A 298 -20.38 6.89 6.25
C ASP A 298 -21.38 7.98 5.83
N GLY A 299 -22.52 7.59 5.27
CA GLY A 299 -23.61 8.51 4.92
C GLY A 299 -24.32 9.15 6.11
N SER A 300 -24.07 8.72 7.35
CA SER A 300 -24.68 9.28 8.56
C SER A 300 -23.68 9.90 9.53
N SER A 301 -22.44 9.43 9.54
CA SER A 301 -21.38 9.93 10.42
C SER A 301 -20.23 10.52 9.63
N GLU A 302 -19.85 11.75 9.97
CA GLU A 302 -18.68 12.40 9.39
C GLU A 302 -17.37 11.75 9.86
N PRO A 303 -16.34 11.68 9.00
CA PRO A 303 -15.01 11.25 9.41
C PRO A 303 -14.32 12.35 10.22
N THR A 304 -13.50 11.98 11.20
CA THR A 304 -12.69 12.94 11.95
C THR A 304 -11.20 12.80 11.67
N LYS A 305 -10.48 13.93 11.70
CA LYS A 305 -9.02 13.96 11.53
C LYS A 305 -8.27 13.05 12.52
N ALA A 306 -8.72 13.01 13.78
CA ALA A 306 -8.10 12.16 14.81
C ALA A 306 -8.19 10.67 14.44
N GLN A 307 -9.36 10.20 14.02
CA GLN A 307 -9.54 8.81 13.57
C GLN A 307 -8.61 8.47 12.39
N VAL A 308 -8.50 9.39 11.41
CA VAL A 308 -7.63 9.16 10.25
C VAL A 308 -6.17 9.04 10.68
N LEU A 309 -5.68 9.99 11.48
CA LEU A 309 -4.29 10.00 11.95
C LEU A 309 -3.97 8.79 12.85
N ASP A 310 -4.87 8.41 13.75
CA ASP A 310 -4.67 7.27 14.65
C ASP A 310 -4.60 5.93 13.89
N LEU A 311 -5.39 5.75 12.83
CA LEU A 311 -5.36 4.53 12.04
C LEU A 311 -4.13 4.45 11.14
N ILE A 312 -3.71 5.54 10.48
CA ILE A 312 -2.50 5.50 9.63
C ILE A 312 -1.22 5.29 10.43
N GLU A 313 -1.20 5.61 11.74
CA GLU A 313 -0.05 5.30 12.61
C GLU A 313 0.24 3.81 12.69
N LYS A 314 -0.78 2.96 12.53
CA LYS A 314 -0.66 1.50 12.56
C LYS A 314 -0.09 1.00 11.21
N PRO A 315 1.12 0.39 11.18
CA PRO A 315 1.80 -0.01 9.94
C PRO A 315 0.97 -0.83 8.96
N ASP A 316 0.18 -1.78 9.48
CA ASP A 316 -0.55 -2.77 8.68
C ASP A 316 -2.01 -2.38 8.41
N THR A 317 -2.40 -1.14 8.75
CA THR A 317 -3.77 -0.65 8.57
C THR A 317 -3.87 0.24 7.34
N ASN A 318 -4.62 -0.18 6.33
CA ASN A 318 -5.07 0.70 5.25
C ASN A 318 -6.35 1.42 5.67
N VAL A 319 -6.58 2.62 5.12
CA VAL A 319 -7.69 3.47 5.54
C VAL A 319 -8.52 3.93 4.36
N VAL A 320 -9.84 3.90 4.49
CA VAL A 320 -10.79 4.57 3.58
C VAL A 320 -11.52 5.65 4.36
N VAL A 321 -11.35 6.91 3.94
CA VAL A 321 -12.01 8.07 4.51
C VAL A 321 -13.22 8.40 3.64
N ASN A 322 -14.40 7.99 4.11
CA ASN A 322 -15.67 8.25 3.44
C ASN A 322 -16.18 9.65 3.83
N GLY A 323 -16.32 10.52 2.84
CA GLY A 323 -16.80 11.90 2.98
C GLY A 323 -18.27 12.11 2.62
N LEU A 324 -19.10 11.06 2.56
CA LEU A 324 -20.48 11.12 2.12
C LEU A 324 -21.36 11.98 3.03
N ALA A 325 -21.17 11.91 4.35
CA ALA A 325 -21.85 12.77 5.32
C ALA A 325 -21.38 14.25 5.26
N LEU A 326 -20.19 14.54 4.69
CA LEU A 326 -19.69 15.91 4.55
C LEU A 326 -20.39 16.63 3.39
N ARG A 327 -20.84 17.87 3.62
CA ARG A 327 -21.42 18.68 2.55
C ARG A 327 -20.36 19.01 1.50
N VAL A 328 -20.77 19.15 0.24
CA VAL A 328 -19.86 19.35 -0.90
C VAL A 328 -18.90 20.53 -0.69
N ASN A 329 -19.37 21.61 -0.06
CA ASN A 329 -18.58 22.80 0.24
C ASN A 329 -17.64 22.66 1.44
N GLU A 330 -17.85 21.68 2.33
CA GLU A 330 -17.05 21.42 3.53
C GLU A 330 -15.89 20.44 3.26
N ARG A 331 -16.03 19.58 2.24
CA ARG A 331 -15.02 18.58 1.86
C ARG A 331 -13.62 19.16 1.60
N PRO A 332 -13.46 20.28 0.86
CA PRO A 332 -12.14 20.92 0.71
C PRO A 332 -11.51 21.36 2.03
N ASP A 333 -12.31 21.89 2.96
CA ASP A 333 -11.84 22.37 4.27
C ASP A 333 -11.38 21.22 5.17
N PHE A 334 -12.18 20.15 5.22
CA PHE A 334 -11.82 18.93 5.95
C PHE A 334 -10.49 18.35 5.44
N PHE A 335 -10.34 18.24 4.12
CA PHE A 335 -9.12 17.73 3.51
C PHE A 335 -7.92 18.64 3.79
N ALA A 336 -8.09 19.95 3.64
CA ALA A 336 -7.03 20.93 3.91
C ALA A 336 -6.57 20.90 5.38
N ASP A 337 -7.47 20.71 6.35
CA ASP A 337 -7.09 20.60 7.76
C ASP A 337 -6.31 19.30 8.06
N LEU A 338 -6.57 18.20 7.36
CA LEU A 338 -5.89 16.93 7.56
C LEU A 338 -4.46 16.92 6.97
N LEU A 339 -4.25 17.59 5.85
CA LEU A 339 -3.00 17.53 5.06
C LEU A 339 -1.72 17.87 5.84
N PRO A 340 -1.66 18.85 6.76
CA PRO A 340 -0.47 19.10 7.56
C PRO A 340 -0.08 17.92 8.46
N GLY A 341 -1.07 17.26 9.08
CA GLY A 341 -0.85 16.08 9.92
C GLY A 341 -0.33 14.89 9.11
N LEU A 342 -0.97 14.65 7.96
CA LEU A 342 -0.56 13.60 7.02
C LEU A 342 0.83 13.85 6.43
N GLY A 343 1.14 15.10 6.05
CA GLY A 343 2.45 15.50 5.54
C GLY A 343 3.55 15.31 6.58
N SER A 344 3.32 15.74 7.82
CA SER A 344 4.25 15.52 8.94
C SER A 344 4.45 14.04 9.27
N PHE A 345 3.41 13.23 9.15
CA PHE A 345 3.49 11.78 9.31
C PHE A 345 4.33 11.15 8.20
N ARG A 346 3.99 11.39 6.92
CA ARG A 346 4.73 10.91 5.75
C ARG A 346 6.19 11.35 5.73
N TYR A 347 6.50 12.56 6.18
CA TYR A 347 7.88 13.03 6.28
C TYR A 347 8.72 12.19 7.27
N ARG A 348 8.11 11.73 8.38
CA ARG A 348 8.79 10.96 9.43
C ARG A 348 8.83 9.46 9.16
N THR A 349 7.80 8.91 8.52
CA THR A 349 7.60 7.46 8.39
C THR A 349 7.60 6.95 6.95
N ALA A 350 7.57 7.86 5.96
CA ALA A 350 7.30 7.58 4.55
C ALA A 350 5.97 6.85 4.28
N ARG A 351 5.06 6.87 5.27
CA ARG A 351 3.75 6.23 5.23
C ARG A 351 2.61 7.23 5.42
N PRO A 352 1.39 6.95 4.93
CA PRO A 352 1.08 5.86 4.01
C PRO A 352 1.86 6.04 2.70
N HIS A 353 2.20 4.92 2.07
CA HIS A 353 3.03 4.92 0.86
C HIS A 353 2.26 5.47 -0.33
N TRP A 354 0.93 5.28 -0.33
CA TRP A 354 0.02 5.77 -1.36
C TRP A 354 -1.15 6.54 -0.76
N LEU A 355 -1.41 7.72 -1.30
CA LEU A 355 -2.66 8.45 -1.11
C LEU A 355 -3.50 8.32 -2.37
N VAL A 356 -4.74 7.84 -2.24
CA VAL A 356 -5.69 7.78 -3.36
C VAL A 356 -6.77 8.81 -3.08
N ILE A 357 -6.92 9.79 -3.96
CA ILE A 357 -7.86 10.89 -3.80
C ILE A 357 -8.90 10.72 -4.90
N ASP A 358 -10.05 10.12 -4.57
CA ASP A 358 -11.16 9.99 -5.51
C ASP A 358 -11.95 11.29 -5.63
N GLU A 359 -12.51 11.47 -6.83
CA GLU A 359 -13.13 12.72 -7.28
C GLU A 359 -12.39 13.96 -6.79
N ALA A 360 -11.08 13.99 -7.08
CA ALA A 360 -10.11 14.97 -6.55
C ALA A 360 -10.51 16.43 -6.78
N HIS A 361 -11.38 16.72 -7.75
CA HIS A 361 -11.93 18.06 -7.98
C HIS A 361 -12.85 18.55 -6.84
N HIS A 362 -13.37 17.66 -5.99
CA HIS A 362 -14.11 18.00 -4.77
C HIS A 362 -13.20 18.31 -3.57
N LEU A 363 -11.97 17.81 -3.57
CA LEU A 363 -11.03 17.96 -2.44
C LEU A 363 -9.95 19.02 -2.72
N LEU A 364 -9.60 19.21 -4.00
CA LEU A 364 -8.56 20.13 -4.48
C LEU A 364 -9.10 21.03 -5.62
N PRO A 365 -10.14 21.85 -5.37
CA PRO A 365 -10.77 22.64 -6.42
C PRO A 365 -9.88 23.79 -6.92
N LYS A 366 -9.98 24.09 -8.22
CA LYS A 366 -9.19 25.15 -8.91
C LYS A 366 -9.30 26.56 -8.31
N ARG A 367 -10.43 26.89 -7.67
CA ARG A 367 -10.69 28.25 -7.14
C ARG A 367 -10.01 28.53 -5.80
N ARG A 368 -9.32 27.55 -5.21
CA ARG A 368 -8.70 27.67 -3.88
C ARG A 368 -7.18 27.67 -4.04
N ASP A 369 -6.57 28.84 -3.84
CA ASP A 369 -5.12 28.99 -3.74
C ASP A 369 -4.66 28.59 -2.33
N ASP A 370 -4.64 27.28 -2.03
CA ASP A 370 -4.14 26.77 -0.75
C ASP A 370 -2.76 26.13 -0.93
N THR A 371 -1.72 26.97 -0.91
CA THR A 371 -0.32 26.55 -1.03
C THR A 371 0.07 25.48 0.01
N ARG A 372 -0.57 25.44 1.18
CA ARG A 372 -0.27 24.42 2.21
C ARG A 372 -0.76 23.04 1.80
N ALA A 373 -1.93 22.96 1.17
CA ALA A 373 -2.46 21.70 0.65
C ALA A 373 -1.55 21.12 -0.44
N VAL A 374 -1.05 21.98 -1.33
CA VAL A 374 -0.11 21.60 -2.41
C VAL A 374 1.22 21.08 -1.86
N LEU A 375 1.81 21.76 -0.87
CA LEU A 375 3.08 21.36 -0.25
C LEU A 375 2.99 19.97 0.41
N SER A 376 1.85 19.63 1.01
CA SER A 376 1.64 18.27 1.56
C SER A 376 1.51 17.19 0.48
N LEU A 377 1.09 17.56 -0.74
CA LEU A 377 1.00 16.66 -1.90
C LEU A 377 2.31 16.52 -2.67
N GLU A 378 3.29 17.41 -2.44
CA GLU A 378 4.65 17.27 -3.00
C GLU A 378 5.34 15.97 -2.54
N LEU A 379 4.84 15.35 -1.46
CA LEU A 379 5.32 14.05 -1.02
C LEU A 379 4.87 12.96 -2.01
N PRO A 380 5.83 12.31 -2.71
CA PRO A 380 5.56 11.38 -3.81
C PRO A 380 4.74 10.14 -3.40
N GLY A 381 3.92 9.57 -4.28
CA GLY A 381 3.04 8.43 -3.95
C GLY A 381 1.60 8.87 -3.75
N THR A 382 1.04 9.54 -4.76
CA THR A 382 -0.32 10.08 -4.73
C THR A 382 -1.04 9.76 -6.04
N ILE A 383 -2.30 9.36 -5.97
CA ILE A 383 -3.18 9.10 -7.11
C ILE A 383 -4.35 10.06 -7.02
N LEU A 384 -4.51 10.91 -8.02
CA LEU A 384 -5.65 11.81 -8.19
C LEU A 384 -6.60 11.18 -9.19
N ILE A 385 -7.84 10.93 -8.81
CA ILE A 385 -8.86 10.37 -9.70
C ILE A 385 -9.92 11.44 -9.94
N THR A 386 -10.32 11.65 -11.20
CA THR A 386 -11.34 12.66 -11.52
C THR A 386 -12.02 12.42 -12.87
N VAL A 387 -13.24 12.93 -13.00
CA VAL A 387 -13.90 13.15 -14.30
C VAL A 387 -13.58 14.51 -14.93
N HIS A 388 -13.09 15.48 -14.14
CA HIS A 388 -12.87 16.88 -14.51
C HIS A 388 -11.45 17.34 -14.14
N PRO A 389 -10.42 17.02 -14.93
CA PRO A 389 -9.06 17.50 -14.69
C PRO A 389 -8.99 19.04 -14.58
N GLU A 390 -9.74 19.76 -15.42
CA GLU A 390 -9.81 21.23 -15.48
C GLU A 390 -10.37 21.88 -14.20
N ALA A 391 -11.01 21.10 -13.33
CA ALA A 391 -11.57 21.58 -12.07
C ALA A 391 -10.61 21.39 -10.88
N ILE A 392 -9.48 20.71 -11.06
CA ILE A 392 -8.45 20.52 -10.03
C ILE A 392 -7.52 21.75 -9.99
N SER A 393 -6.99 22.07 -8.81
CA SER A 393 -5.90 23.04 -8.65
C SER A 393 -4.76 22.83 -9.63
N THR A 394 -4.38 23.89 -10.35
CA THR A 394 -3.27 23.90 -11.30
C THR A 394 -1.96 23.46 -10.65
N ASP A 395 -1.72 23.86 -9.41
CA ASP A 395 -0.50 23.50 -8.69
C ASP A 395 -0.46 22.00 -8.37
N ALA A 396 -1.59 21.39 -7.98
CA ALA A 396 -1.68 19.95 -7.80
C ALA A 396 -1.45 19.19 -9.12
N LEU A 397 -1.99 19.69 -10.24
CA LEU A 397 -1.76 19.09 -11.56
C LEU A 397 -0.30 19.19 -12.02
N ARG A 398 0.42 20.26 -11.67
CA ARG A 398 1.85 20.43 -11.99
C ARG A 398 2.75 19.39 -11.30
N LEU A 399 2.31 18.84 -10.16
CA LEU A 399 3.02 17.76 -9.48
C LEU A 399 2.88 16.41 -10.20
N VAL A 400 1.92 16.25 -11.11
CA VAL A 400 1.64 14.98 -11.79
C VAL A 400 2.84 14.56 -12.67
N THR A 401 3.34 13.37 -12.38
CA THR A 401 4.46 12.72 -13.07
C THR A 401 4.00 11.67 -14.08
N ALA A 402 2.77 11.16 -13.91
CA ALA A 402 2.16 10.16 -14.78
C ALA A 402 0.66 10.43 -14.97
N VAL A 403 0.17 10.31 -16.19
CA VAL A 403 -1.25 10.45 -16.53
C VAL A 403 -1.75 9.13 -17.09
N ILE A 404 -2.86 8.65 -16.53
CA ILE A 404 -3.64 7.50 -17.01
C ILE A 404 -4.99 8.03 -17.49
N ALA A 405 -5.22 8.00 -18.80
CA ALA A 405 -6.47 8.48 -19.40
C ALA A 405 -7.31 7.32 -19.95
N LEU A 406 -8.58 7.26 -19.55
CA LEU A 406 -9.48 6.13 -19.82
C LEU A 406 -10.58 6.49 -20.82
N GLY A 407 -10.92 5.50 -21.65
CA GLY A 407 -12.09 5.50 -22.54
C GLY A 407 -12.04 6.43 -23.75
N PRO A 408 -13.17 6.60 -24.45
CA PRO A 408 -13.22 7.26 -25.76
C PRO A 408 -12.76 8.73 -25.74
N LYS A 409 -12.88 9.40 -24.58
CA LYS A 409 -12.47 10.80 -24.39
C LYS A 409 -11.06 10.96 -23.81
N ALA A 410 -10.26 9.89 -23.71
CA ALA A 410 -8.91 9.93 -23.15
C ALA A 410 -8.01 10.99 -23.81
N LYS A 411 -8.15 11.21 -25.12
CA LYS A 411 -7.43 12.28 -25.83
C LYS A 411 -7.73 13.67 -25.29
N ASN A 412 -8.98 13.93 -24.91
CA ASN A 412 -9.38 15.22 -24.35
C ASN A 412 -8.84 15.40 -22.93
N VAL A 413 -8.76 14.32 -22.14
CA VAL A 413 -8.12 14.32 -20.82
C VAL A 413 -6.66 14.78 -20.92
N ILE A 414 -5.88 14.20 -21.84
CA ILE A 414 -4.48 14.58 -22.06
C ILE A 414 -4.37 16.06 -22.47
N LYS A 415 -5.24 16.53 -23.37
CA LYS A 415 -5.25 17.93 -23.81
C LYS A 415 -5.61 18.90 -22.68
N ALA A 416 -6.62 18.57 -21.89
CA ALA A 416 -7.03 19.38 -20.75
C ALA A 416 -5.90 19.47 -19.72
N PHE A 417 -5.28 18.35 -19.37
CA PHE A 417 -4.09 18.34 -18.51
C PHE A 417 -2.96 19.24 -19.05
N CYS A 418 -2.68 19.14 -20.35
CA CYS A 418 -1.64 19.96 -20.98
C CYS A 418 -1.94 21.45 -20.92
N GLN A 419 -3.20 21.83 -21.17
CA GLN A 419 -3.66 23.21 -21.10
C GLN A 419 -3.58 23.77 -19.68
N GLU A 420 -3.96 22.99 -18.67
CA GLU A 420 -3.93 23.42 -17.26
C GLU A 420 -2.51 23.53 -16.69
N THR A 421 -1.57 22.73 -17.20
CA THR A 421 -0.19 22.70 -16.71
C THR A 421 0.79 23.52 -17.55
N ASP A 422 0.31 24.24 -18.56
CA ASP A 422 1.13 24.92 -19.57
C ASP A 422 2.15 23.99 -20.25
N THR A 423 1.81 22.71 -20.39
CA THR A 423 2.67 21.72 -21.07
C THR A 423 2.22 21.49 -22.50
N LYS A 424 3.17 21.25 -23.41
CA LYS A 424 2.86 21.02 -24.82
C LYS A 424 2.28 19.61 -25.00
N PRO A 425 1.08 19.45 -25.60
CA PRO A 425 0.52 18.14 -25.83
C PRO A 425 1.38 17.32 -26.81
N PRO A 426 1.48 15.99 -26.62
CA PRO A 426 2.08 15.10 -27.61
C PRO A 426 1.41 15.23 -28.98
N LYS A 427 2.19 15.16 -30.06
CA LYS A 427 1.66 15.28 -31.43
C LYS A 427 0.66 14.18 -31.75
N ASP A 428 1.00 12.94 -31.38
CA ASP A 428 0.19 11.76 -31.64
C ASP A 428 -0.39 11.24 -30.32
N ILE A 429 -1.71 11.36 -30.19
CA ILE A 429 -2.47 10.84 -29.04
C ILE A 429 -3.42 9.77 -29.57
N PRO A 430 -3.17 8.48 -29.28
CA PRO A 430 -4.03 7.39 -29.72
C PRO A 430 -5.38 7.42 -28.99
N SER A 431 -6.36 6.71 -29.52
CA SER A 431 -7.64 6.46 -28.85
C SER A 431 -7.60 5.05 -28.25
N PRO A 432 -7.78 4.88 -26.93
CA PRO A 432 -7.80 3.56 -26.32
C PRO A 432 -9.11 2.83 -26.66
N GLU A 433 -9.04 1.51 -26.84
CA GLU A 433 -10.17 0.62 -27.08
C GLU A 433 -10.19 -0.54 -26.08
N GLY A 434 -11.39 -1.00 -25.70
CA GLY A 434 -11.58 -2.10 -24.75
C GLY A 434 -10.94 -1.84 -23.38
N GLU A 435 -10.14 -2.79 -22.92
CA GLU A 435 -9.42 -2.78 -21.63
C GLU A 435 -8.16 -1.91 -21.62
N HIS A 436 -7.88 -1.18 -22.70
CA HIS A 436 -6.67 -0.36 -22.79
C HIS A 436 -6.85 1.02 -22.16
N VAL A 437 -5.77 1.55 -21.59
CA VAL A 437 -5.69 2.94 -21.11
C VAL A 437 -4.51 3.64 -21.76
N LEU A 438 -4.59 4.96 -21.87
CA LEU A 438 -3.44 5.77 -22.26
C LEU A 438 -2.58 6.03 -21.02
N PHE A 439 -1.31 5.62 -21.06
CA PHE A 439 -0.33 5.93 -20.03
C PHE A 439 0.73 6.88 -20.59
N TRP A 440 0.96 7.99 -19.89
CA TRP A 440 1.90 9.01 -20.32
C TRP A 440 2.69 9.57 -19.13
N ARG A 441 3.99 9.83 -19.34
CA ARG A 441 4.85 10.52 -18.37
C ARG A 441 5.28 11.86 -18.95
N PRO A 442 4.59 12.97 -18.62
CA PRO A 442 4.81 14.27 -19.26
C PRO A 442 6.26 14.75 -19.17
N GLN A 443 6.87 14.58 -17.99
CA GLN A 443 8.22 15.05 -17.70
C GLN A 443 9.30 14.22 -18.42
N ALA A 444 9.02 12.97 -18.77
CA ALA A 444 9.99 12.08 -19.43
C ALA A 444 10.07 12.28 -20.94
N ARG A 445 9.23 13.15 -21.54
CA ARG A 445 9.09 13.36 -23.00
C ARG A 445 8.91 12.06 -23.81
N LYS A 446 8.39 11.01 -23.16
CA LYS A 446 8.10 9.71 -23.79
C LYS A 446 6.81 9.77 -24.60
N LYS A 447 6.70 8.89 -25.61
CA LYS A 447 5.45 8.66 -26.33
C LYS A 447 4.38 8.14 -25.37
N ILE A 448 3.12 8.41 -25.69
CA ILE A 448 1.98 7.84 -24.97
C ILE A 448 1.95 6.34 -25.26
N ALA A 449 1.89 5.53 -24.21
CA ALA A 449 1.75 4.09 -24.29
C ALA A 449 0.27 3.70 -24.16
N MET A 450 -0.15 2.68 -24.90
CA MET A 450 -1.48 2.08 -24.75
C MET A 450 -1.32 0.80 -23.92
N VAL A 451 -1.66 0.89 -22.64
CA VAL A 451 -1.41 -0.16 -21.65
C VAL A 451 -2.66 -0.99 -21.50
N LYS A 452 -2.54 -2.31 -21.63
CA LYS A 452 -3.59 -3.24 -21.21
C LYS A 452 -3.51 -3.36 -19.69
N VAL A 453 -4.53 -2.88 -18.97
CA VAL A 453 -4.52 -2.88 -17.50
C VAL A 453 -4.84 -4.26 -16.94
N ILE A 454 -4.38 -4.51 -15.71
CA ILE A 454 -4.76 -5.69 -14.96
C ILE A 454 -6.12 -5.44 -14.31
N GLU A 455 -7.02 -6.41 -14.42
CA GLU A 455 -8.34 -6.33 -13.78
C GLU A 455 -8.25 -6.58 -12.26
N PRO A 456 -9.13 -5.93 -11.47
CA PRO A 456 -9.24 -6.22 -10.05
C PRO A 456 -9.86 -7.61 -9.83
N ARG A 457 -9.51 -8.24 -8.71
CA ARG A 457 -10.20 -9.44 -8.21
C ARG A 457 -11.49 -9.09 -7.50
N GLN A 458 -11.54 -7.93 -6.84
CA GLN A 458 -12.68 -7.44 -6.09
C GLN A 458 -13.64 -6.65 -6.99
N SER A 459 -14.94 -6.87 -6.78
CA SER A 459 -15.98 -6.04 -7.38
C SER A 459 -16.44 -4.96 -6.39
N LEU A 460 -16.14 -3.69 -6.68
CA LEU A 460 -16.65 -2.57 -5.86
C LEU A 460 -18.17 -2.42 -5.97
N ARG A 461 -18.79 -1.96 -4.87
CA ARG A 461 -20.23 -1.63 -4.74
C ARG A 461 -20.64 -0.33 -5.45
N ARG A 462 -19.87 0.16 -6.43
CA ARG A 462 -20.11 1.43 -7.14
C ARG A 462 -21.46 1.48 -7.85
N HIS A 463 -21.94 0.33 -8.30
CA HIS A 463 -23.21 0.22 -9.02
C HIS A 463 -24.42 0.11 -8.10
N SER A 464 -24.24 -0.11 -6.79
CA SER A 464 -25.37 -0.39 -5.92
C SER A 464 -26.00 0.89 -5.33
N ARG A 465 -25.22 1.77 -4.69
CA ARG A 465 -25.79 2.89 -3.90
C ARG A 465 -26.20 4.14 -4.69
N LYS A 466 -25.48 4.54 -5.74
CA LYS A 466 -25.85 5.71 -6.56
C LYS A 466 -27.27 5.59 -7.14
N TYR A 467 -27.63 4.37 -7.54
CA TYR A 467 -28.93 4.05 -8.10
C TYR A 467 -29.94 3.56 -7.05
N ALA A 468 -29.48 3.09 -5.89
CA ALA A 468 -30.37 2.73 -4.79
C ALA A 468 -30.83 3.91 -3.95
N GLU A 469 -29.95 4.84 -3.60
CA GLU A 469 -30.24 5.94 -2.67
C GLU A 469 -30.15 7.33 -3.34
N GLY A 470 -29.45 7.48 -4.47
CA GLY A 470 -29.33 8.77 -5.20
C GLY A 470 -30.61 9.23 -5.91
N GLN A 471 -30.59 10.34 -6.66
CA GLN A 471 -31.72 10.77 -7.49
C GLN A 471 -31.41 10.58 -8.99
N LEU A 472 -32.11 9.66 -9.63
CA LEU A 472 -32.18 9.53 -11.09
C LEU A 472 -32.93 10.73 -11.68
N ASP A 473 -32.48 11.19 -12.84
CA ASP A 473 -33.21 12.18 -13.63
C ASP A 473 -34.57 11.65 -14.10
N GLU A 474 -35.40 12.51 -14.68
CA GLU A 474 -36.74 12.11 -15.15
C GLU A 474 -36.68 11.00 -16.21
N ALA A 475 -35.66 11.01 -17.06
CA ALA A 475 -35.48 10.00 -18.10
C ALA A 475 -35.03 8.64 -17.54
N GLY A 476 -34.28 8.62 -16.44
CA GLY A 476 -33.78 7.42 -15.78
C GLY A 476 -34.70 6.84 -14.71
N SER A 477 -35.72 7.57 -14.25
CA SER A 477 -36.65 7.13 -13.21
C SER A 477 -37.58 6.02 -13.70
N PHE A 478 -37.97 5.11 -12.82
CA PHE A 478 -39.06 4.17 -13.10
C PHE A 478 -40.40 4.85 -12.86
N TYR A 479 -41.39 4.55 -13.68
CA TYR A 479 -42.75 5.06 -13.51
C TYR A 479 -43.70 3.90 -13.45
N PHE A 480 -44.34 3.72 -12.29
CA PHE A 480 -45.43 2.76 -12.16
C PHE A 480 -46.69 3.35 -12.80
N ARG A 481 -47.09 2.76 -13.92
CA ARG A 481 -48.25 3.09 -14.73
C ARG A 481 -49.22 1.92 -14.76
N GLY A 482 -50.38 2.12 -14.15
CA GLY A 482 -51.45 1.12 -14.20
C GLY A 482 -52.03 0.98 -15.62
N PRO A 483 -52.79 -0.10 -15.89
CA PRO A 483 -53.62 -0.20 -17.08
C PRO A 483 -54.50 1.06 -17.20
N ASP A 484 -54.59 1.64 -18.40
CA ASP A 484 -55.33 2.88 -18.68
C ASP A 484 -54.79 4.18 -18.04
N ASN A 485 -53.50 4.25 -17.67
CA ASN A 485 -52.87 5.43 -17.03
C ASN A 485 -53.49 5.82 -15.68
N ALA A 486 -54.15 4.89 -14.98
CA ALA A 486 -54.85 5.16 -13.71
C ALA A 486 -53.93 5.58 -12.54
N MET A 487 -52.61 5.33 -12.64
CA MET A 487 -51.58 5.79 -11.70
C MET A 487 -50.31 6.21 -12.45
N ASN A 488 -49.56 7.15 -11.88
CA ASN A 488 -48.25 7.59 -12.39
C ASN A 488 -47.33 7.94 -11.23
N LEU A 489 -46.78 6.91 -10.57
CA LEU A 489 -45.86 7.08 -9.43
C LEU A 489 -44.41 6.97 -9.91
N ARG A 490 -43.61 8.00 -9.62
CA ARG A 490 -42.20 8.07 -10.02
C ARG A 490 -41.30 7.50 -8.93
N ALA A 491 -40.50 6.49 -9.27
CA ALA A 491 -39.37 6.03 -8.49
C ALA A 491 -38.06 6.54 -9.08
N HIS A 492 -37.46 7.52 -8.43
CA HIS A 492 -36.19 8.10 -8.86
C HIS A 492 -34.96 7.35 -8.31
N ASN A 493 -35.13 6.22 -7.64
CA ASN A 493 -34.06 5.28 -7.25
C ASN A 493 -34.65 3.94 -6.81
N LEU A 494 -33.78 2.96 -6.54
CA LEU A 494 -34.17 1.60 -6.18
C LEU A 494 -34.87 1.51 -4.82
N MET A 495 -34.54 2.38 -3.85
CA MET A 495 -35.20 2.39 -2.53
C MET A 495 -36.64 2.91 -2.61
N ILE A 496 -36.85 4.01 -3.33
CA ILE A 496 -38.20 4.54 -3.61
C ILE A 496 -38.98 3.56 -4.49
N PHE A 497 -38.31 2.87 -5.43
CA PHE A 497 -38.93 1.79 -6.19
C PHE A 497 -39.46 0.68 -5.26
N ALA A 498 -38.62 0.19 -4.33
CA ALA A 498 -39.02 -0.85 -3.38
C ALA A 498 -40.17 -0.39 -2.48
N GLN A 499 -40.11 0.85 -1.98
CA GLN A 499 -41.14 1.43 -1.14
C GLN A 499 -42.49 1.58 -1.87
N ILE A 500 -42.48 2.05 -3.12
CA ILE A 500 -43.71 2.18 -3.92
C ILE A 500 -44.25 0.78 -4.27
N ALA A 501 -43.38 -0.15 -4.65
CA ALA A 501 -43.74 -1.51 -5.00
C ALA A 501 -44.46 -2.24 -3.85
N GLU A 502 -44.09 -2.03 -2.60
CA GLU A 502 -44.79 -2.59 -1.45
C GLU A 502 -46.26 -2.15 -1.36
N GLY A 503 -46.56 -0.91 -1.76
CA GLY A 503 -47.90 -0.31 -1.63
C GLY A 503 -48.75 -0.31 -2.90
N ILE A 504 -48.23 -0.79 -4.04
CA ILE A 504 -48.94 -0.69 -5.33
C ILE A 504 -50.00 -1.79 -5.53
N ASP A 505 -51.03 -1.55 -6.33
CA ASP A 505 -52.04 -2.56 -6.60
C ASP A 505 -51.52 -3.69 -7.52
N ASP A 506 -52.08 -4.89 -7.38
CA ASP A 506 -51.63 -6.08 -8.10
C ASP A 506 -51.75 -5.95 -9.62
N ARG A 507 -52.73 -5.20 -10.14
CA ARG A 507 -52.91 -5.00 -11.59
C ARG A 507 -51.82 -4.14 -12.19
N THR A 508 -51.44 -3.06 -11.50
CA THR A 508 -50.32 -2.20 -11.92
C THR A 508 -48.99 -2.95 -11.83
N TRP A 509 -48.79 -3.76 -10.78
CA TRP A 509 -47.58 -4.56 -10.66
C TRP A 509 -47.46 -5.58 -11.80
N GLU A 510 -48.53 -6.33 -12.07
CA GLU A 510 -48.56 -7.37 -13.10
C GLU A 510 -48.42 -6.78 -14.52
N HIS A 511 -48.96 -5.60 -14.78
CA HIS A 511 -48.82 -4.90 -16.06
C HIS A 511 -47.34 -4.73 -16.46
N HIS A 512 -46.52 -4.21 -15.56
CA HIS A 512 -45.08 -4.03 -15.78
C HIS A 512 -44.31 -5.35 -15.73
N LEU A 513 -44.72 -6.28 -14.85
CA LEU A 513 -44.10 -7.61 -14.74
C LEU A 513 -44.16 -8.36 -16.07
N ARG A 514 -45.34 -8.41 -16.71
CA ARG A 514 -45.53 -9.12 -17.99
C ARG A 514 -44.92 -8.39 -19.18
N ALA A 515 -44.72 -7.06 -19.07
CA ALA A 515 -44.00 -6.28 -20.06
C ALA A 515 -42.47 -6.42 -19.97
N GLY A 516 -41.94 -6.92 -18.85
CA GLY A 516 -40.49 -7.03 -18.62
C GLY A 516 -39.83 -5.73 -18.18
N ASP A 517 -40.63 -4.75 -17.75
CA ASP A 517 -40.17 -3.38 -17.51
C ASP A 517 -39.22 -3.29 -16.32
N TYR A 518 -39.37 -4.15 -15.30
CA TYR A 518 -38.52 -4.12 -14.11
C TYR A 518 -37.12 -4.60 -14.44
N SER A 519 -36.98 -5.76 -15.10
CA SER A 519 -35.67 -6.29 -15.47
C SER A 519 -34.99 -5.40 -16.51
N GLU A 520 -35.74 -4.77 -17.42
CA GLU A 520 -35.18 -3.81 -18.37
C GLU A 520 -34.66 -2.56 -17.66
N TRP A 521 -35.44 -1.99 -16.72
CA TRP A 521 -35.02 -0.83 -15.94
C TRP A 521 -33.79 -1.14 -15.08
N PHE A 522 -33.76 -2.29 -14.40
CA PHE A 522 -32.60 -2.74 -13.63
C PHE A 522 -31.36 -2.91 -14.51
N ARG A 523 -31.52 -3.44 -15.72
CA ARG A 523 -30.42 -3.65 -16.67
C ARG A 523 -29.87 -2.34 -17.23
N ARG A 524 -30.75 -1.41 -17.61
CA ARG A 524 -30.38 -0.20 -18.37
C ARG A 524 -30.06 1.00 -17.48
N GLN A 525 -30.87 1.24 -16.44
CA GLN A 525 -30.74 2.41 -15.58
C GLN A 525 -29.96 2.10 -14.31
N ILE A 526 -30.32 1.05 -13.57
CA ILE A 526 -29.60 0.63 -12.35
C ILE A 526 -28.24 -0.01 -12.68
N ARG A 527 -28.14 -0.63 -13.87
CA ARG A 527 -26.96 -1.33 -14.40
C ARG A 527 -26.52 -2.53 -13.54
N ASP A 528 -27.48 -3.17 -12.86
CA ASP A 528 -27.26 -4.46 -12.18
C ASP A 528 -27.74 -5.61 -13.06
N LYS A 529 -26.78 -6.33 -13.66
CA LYS A 529 -27.06 -7.45 -14.57
C LYS A 529 -27.60 -8.67 -13.84
N GLU A 530 -27.24 -8.88 -12.57
CA GLU A 530 -27.69 -10.04 -11.80
C GLU A 530 -29.09 -9.83 -11.26
N LEU A 531 -29.37 -8.66 -10.68
CA LEU A 531 -30.72 -8.27 -10.28
C LEU A 531 -31.67 -8.31 -11.48
N ALA A 532 -31.23 -7.81 -12.64
CA ALA A 532 -32.01 -7.90 -13.87
C ALA A 532 -32.23 -9.34 -14.35
N ARG A 533 -31.29 -10.26 -14.13
CA ARG A 533 -31.46 -11.68 -14.52
C ARG A 533 -32.47 -12.37 -13.63
N GLU A 534 -32.32 -12.25 -12.31
CA GLU A 534 -33.23 -12.83 -11.32
C GLU A 534 -34.65 -12.25 -11.44
N THR A 535 -34.77 -10.94 -11.68
CA THR A 535 -36.07 -10.30 -11.95
C THR A 535 -36.69 -10.84 -13.24
N ALA A 536 -35.90 -11.03 -14.30
CA ALA A 536 -36.40 -11.59 -15.55
C ALA A 536 -36.85 -13.05 -15.43
N GLU A 537 -36.32 -13.82 -14.47
CA GLU A 537 -36.81 -15.15 -14.15
C GLU A 537 -38.21 -15.07 -13.52
N ALA A 538 -38.43 -14.12 -12.60
CA ALA A 538 -39.76 -13.86 -12.03
C ALA A 538 -40.78 -13.32 -13.05
N GLU A 539 -40.35 -12.49 -14.00
CA GLU A 539 -41.21 -11.94 -15.07
C GLU A 539 -41.71 -13.03 -16.03
N LYS A 540 -40.88 -14.05 -16.30
CA LYS A 540 -41.17 -15.16 -17.22
C LYS A 540 -41.96 -16.30 -16.59
N ASP A 541 -42.06 -16.35 -15.28
CA ASP A 541 -42.81 -17.38 -14.58
C ASP A 541 -44.31 -17.03 -14.56
N GLU A 542 -45.08 -17.72 -15.39
CA GLU A 542 -46.54 -17.57 -15.47
C GLU A 542 -47.28 -18.18 -14.27
N MET A 543 -46.60 -19.00 -13.45
CA MET A 543 -47.19 -19.61 -12.26
C MET A 543 -47.09 -18.70 -11.01
N LEU A 544 -46.26 -17.66 -11.04
CA LEU A 544 -46.17 -16.70 -9.93
C LEU A 544 -47.35 -15.72 -9.95
N SER A 545 -48.01 -15.58 -8.80
CA SER A 545 -48.96 -14.49 -8.58
C SER A 545 -48.25 -13.12 -8.53
N ALA A 546 -49.03 -12.04 -8.67
CA ALA A 546 -48.51 -10.68 -8.52
C ALA A 546 -47.84 -10.45 -7.15
N GLN A 547 -48.36 -11.09 -6.09
CA GLN A 547 -47.81 -10.97 -4.74
C GLN A 547 -46.50 -11.77 -4.58
N GLU A 548 -46.41 -12.97 -5.13
CA GLU A 548 -45.20 -13.81 -5.06
C GLU A 548 -44.07 -13.25 -5.92
N SER A 549 -44.36 -12.83 -7.15
CA SER A 549 -43.38 -12.17 -8.03
C SER A 549 -42.88 -10.85 -7.42
N ARG A 550 -43.77 -10.06 -6.83
CA ARG A 550 -43.39 -8.84 -6.11
C ARG A 550 -42.48 -9.12 -4.93
N LYS A 551 -42.84 -10.09 -4.10
CA LYS A 551 -42.01 -10.50 -2.97
C LYS A 551 -40.64 -10.96 -3.46
N HIS A 552 -40.58 -11.78 -4.51
CA HIS A 552 -39.32 -12.27 -5.08
C HIS A 552 -38.42 -11.13 -5.56
N VAL A 553 -38.97 -10.15 -6.30
CA VAL A 553 -38.22 -8.98 -6.77
C VAL A 553 -37.78 -8.08 -5.61
N LEU A 554 -38.65 -7.82 -4.64
CA LEU A 554 -38.32 -7.02 -3.45
C LEU A 554 -37.27 -7.68 -2.57
N ASP A 555 -37.33 -9.00 -2.38
CA ASP A 555 -36.33 -9.75 -1.62
C ASP A 555 -34.98 -9.75 -2.35
N ALA A 556 -34.97 -9.86 -3.68
CA ALA A 556 -33.76 -9.74 -4.50
C ALA A 556 -33.12 -8.34 -4.42
N VAL A 557 -33.94 -7.28 -4.40
CA VAL A 557 -33.49 -5.90 -4.16
C VAL A 557 -32.96 -5.77 -2.72
N ARG A 558 -33.70 -6.23 -1.72
CA ARG A 558 -33.32 -6.08 -0.32
C ARG A 558 -32.04 -6.82 0.04
N ARG A 559 -31.87 -8.04 -0.44
CA ARG A 559 -30.65 -8.86 -0.26
C ARG A 559 -29.41 -8.16 -0.80
N ARG A 560 -29.53 -7.47 -1.94
CA ARG A 560 -28.40 -6.80 -2.60
C ARG A 560 -28.14 -5.38 -2.08
N TYR A 561 -29.16 -4.68 -1.59
CA TYR A 561 -29.09 -3.23 -1.36
C TYR A 561 -29.50 -2.76 0.05
N THR A 562 -30.08 -3.62 0.89
CA THR A 562 -30.58 -3.24 2.23
C THR A 562 -30.09 -4.12 3.38
N ALA A 563 -29.45 -5.26 3.10
CA ALA A 563 -28.92 -6.12 4.15
C ALA A 563 -27.61 -5.54 4.74
N PRO A 564 -27.47 -5.44 6.08
CA PRO A 564 -26.16 -5.27 6.71
C PRO A 564 -25.30 -6.49 6.36
N ALA A 565 -23.99 -6.29 6.20
CA ALA A 565 -23.06 -7.38 5.90
C ALA A 565 -23.19 -8.47 6.97
N THR A 566 -23.85 -9.59 6.65
CA THR A 566 -23.84 -10.79 7.47
C THR A 566 -22.48 -11.45 7.34
N ALA A 567 -21.93 -11.86 8.48
CA ALA A 567 -20.72 -12.65 8.61
C ALA A 567 -20.76 -13.91 7.71
N PRO A 568 -19.61 -14.45 7.30
CA PRO A 568 -19.56 -15.66 6.48
C PRO A 568 -20.30 -16.81 7.17
N GLU A 569 -21.11 -17.54 6.39
CA GLU A 569 -21.72 -18.80 6.84
C GLU A 569 -20.62 -19.85 7.08
N GLU A 570 -20.73 -20.57 8.20
CA GLU A 570 -19.79 -21.60 8.69
C GLU A 570 -19.59 -22.79 7.73
#